data_AF-A0A830CRS4-F1
#
_entry.id   AF-A0A830CRS4-F1
#
_cell.length_a   1.000
_cell.length_b   1.000
_cell.length_c   1.000
_cell.angle_alpha   90.00
_cell.angle_beta   90.00
_cell.angle_gamma   90.00
#
_symmetry.space_group_name_H-M   'P 1'
#
loop_
_entity.id
_entity.type
_entity.pdbx_description
1 polymer ?
#
loop_
_entity_poly.entity_id
_entity_poly.type
_entity_poly.pdbx_seq_one_letter_code
_entity_poly.pdbx_strand_id
1 'polypeptide(L)'
;RQEEASSHKGNPSVAEEYNEAFRTKSYTELFNKVQDQLETCPDKGHSFSSSSPLTPPPQETVTSILDRLGPHRFLVNYFDTSQEAGKICEFVLANVHQVGLNYRSIKKITNLTEQFPDPTRWTHNHYDALYKNLASFATRNNPFSSTPDKFIELHDTHVQLLQQLTLKYKKTKKRTKFIKYIKRGLSAFLMVGSGAAAVTLLILVAHSMVGMVAAPGLIVCCLGFLMMKRKLKGRKRKSKRTGLEGQLDMAARGVYTLINDFDTMGQLVKGLYSEMERRKLVAGTVVEKGRNGMLQEVVRDFKMHESGFLEQVEELKSHIYLCFLNINRARRLLVQEIV
;
A
#
# COMPACT_ATOMS: atom_id res chain seq x y z
N ARG A 1 26.65 51.98 17.47
CA ARG A 1 27.38 50.70 17.32
C ARG A 1 26.32 49.61 17.44
N GLN A 2 25.78 49.19 16.30
CA GLN A 2 24.85 48.05 16.20
C GLN A 2 25.70 46.79 16.25
N GLU A 3 25.38 45.85 17.14
CA GLU A 3 25.85 44.47 17.07
C GLU A 3 24.68 43.62 16.58
N GLU A 4 24.79 43.15 15.34
CA GLU A 4 23.90 42.19 14.72
C GLU A 4 24.06 40.83 15.41
N ALA A 5 22.99 40.36 16.05
CA ALA A 5 22.86 38.96 16.44
C ALA A 5 22.65 38.12 15.17
N SER A 6 23.71 37.48 14.69
CA SER A 6 23.63 36.48 13.64
C SER A 6 22.91 35.24 14.17
N SER A 7 21.64 35.08 13.78
CA SER A 7 20.85 33.87 13.99
C SER A 7 21.43 32.74 13.12
N HIS A 8 22.37 31.97 13.68
CA HIS A 8 22.80 30.70 13.12
C HIS A 8 21.61 29.73 13.13
N LYS A 9 20.92 29.63 12.00
CA LYS A 9 19.86 28.66 11.75
C LYS A 9 20.55 27.29 11.60
N GLY A 10 20.63 26.54 12.69
CA GLY A 10 21.21 25.20 12.69
C GLY A 10 20.49 24.33 11.66
N ASN A 11 21.26 23.61 10.84
CA ASN A 11 20.71 22.62 9.93
C ASN A 11 19.92 21.59 10.77
N PRO A 12 18.66 21.28 10.42
CA PRO A 12 17.91 20.24 11.10
C PRO A 12 18.69 18.93 11.00
N SER A 13 18.72 18.15 12.09
CA SER A 13 19.39 16.85 12.03
C SER A 13 18.70 15.96 10.99
N VAL A 14 19.41 15.00 10.40
CA VAL A 14 18.81 14.04 9.44
C VAL A 14 17.58 13.33 10.03
N ALA A 15 17.55 13.11 11.35
CA ALA A 15 16.40 12.56 12.05
C ALA A 15 15.22 13.53 12.14
N GLU A 16 15.49 14.84 12.20
CA GLU A 16 14.50 15.91 12.25
C GLU A 16 13.91 16.17 10.86
N GLU A 17 14.75 16.16 9.82
CA GLU A 17 14.33 16.20 8.42
C GLU A 17 13.54 14.94 8.03
N TYR A 18 13.95 13.75 8.50
CA TYR A 18 13.20 12.50 8.34
C TYR A 18 11.85 12.56 9.05
N ASN A 19 11.79 13.07 10.28
CA ASN A 19 10.54 13.24 11.02
C ASN A 19 9.60 14.25 10.32
N GLU A 20 10.11 15.38 9.81
CA GLU A 20 9.29 16.35 9.07
C GLU A 20 8.78 15.80 7.74
N ALA A 21 9.60 15.04 7.02
CA ALA A 21 9.25 14.46 5.73
C ALA A 21 8.25 13.30 5.87
N PHE A 22 8.36 12.50 6.93
CA PHE A 22 7.54 11.30 7.11
C PHE A 22 6.32 11.54 8.01
N ARG A 23 6.47 12.34 9.08
CA ARG A 23 5.39 12.75 10.01
C ARG A 23 4.88 14.14 9.69
N THR A 24 4.53 14.37 8.43
CA THR A 24 3.79 15.58 8.04
C THR A 24 2.53 15.74 8.90
N LYS A 25 2.09 16.98 9.16
CA LYS A 25 0.84 17.23 9.90
C LYS A 25 -0.35 16.41 9.38
N SER A 26 -0.41 16.20 8.06
CA SER A 26 -1.41 15.34 7.43
C SER A 26 -1.28 13.87 7.81
N TYR A 27 -0.08 13.31 7.92
CA TYR A 27 0.15 11.94 8.38
C TYR A 27 -0.28 11.78 9.85
N THR A 28 0.14 12.71 10.71
CA THR A 28 -0.17 12.68 12.15
C THR A 28 -1.67 12.87 12.41
N GLU A 29 -2.35 13.76 11.68
CA GLU A 29 -3.81 13.91 11.75
C GLU A 29 -4.56 12.66 11.28
N LEU A 30 -4.07 12.02 10.21
CA LEU A 30 -4.68 10.81 9.66
C LEU A 30 -4.44 9.60 10.60
N PHE A 31 -3.26 9.52 11.19
CA PHE A 31 -2.90 8.54 12.23
C PHE A 31 -3.76 8.72 13.50
N ASN A 32 -3.86 9.94 14.03
CA ASN A 32 -4.70 10.24 15.20
C ASN A 32 -6.17 9.93 14.93
N LYS A 33 -6.67 10.25 13.73
CA LYS A 33 -8.05 9.94 13.33
C LYS A 33 -8.31 8.43 13.20
N VAL A 34 -7.31 7.65 12.80
CA VAL A 34 -7.37 6.18 12.74
C VAL A 34 -7.30 5.59 14.16
N GLN A 35 -6.48 6.17 15.03
CA GLN A 35 -6.34 5.74 16.41
C GLN A 35 -7.61 6.01 17.23
N ASP A 36 -8.22 7.20 17.11
CA ASP A 36 -9.52 7.53 17.73
C ASP A 36 -10.64 6.56 17.31
N GLN A 37 -10.65 6.16 16.03
CA GLN A 37 -11.64 5.21 15.51
C GLN A 37 -11.44 3.78 16.02
N LEU A 38 -10.24 3.45 16.47
CA LEU A 38 -9.90 2.13 17.00
C LEU A 38 -10.09 2.05 18.52
N GLU A 39 -9.90 3.17 19.23
CA GLU A 39 -10.11 3.28 20.67
C GLU A 39 -11.61 3.42 21.03
N THR A 40 -12.47 3.84 20.10
CA THR A 40 -13.93 3.96 20.29
C THR A 40 -14.69 2.64 20.05
N CYS A 41 -14.22 1.54 20.63
CA CYS A 41 -15.02 0.32 20.77
C CYS A 41 -15.18 -0.07 22.23
N PRO A 42 -16.28 0.39 22.84
CA PRO A 42 -17.11 -0.50 23.65
C PRO A 42 -18.56 -0.44 23.16
N ASP A 43 -19.15 -1.62 22.93
CA ASP A 43 -20.59 -1.91 22.92
C ASP A 43 -21.55 -0.74 22.68
N LYS A 44 -21.99 -0.57 21.43
CA LYS A 44 -23.42 -0.50 21.05
C LYS A 44 -23.57 -0.10 19.59
N GLY A 45 -24.42 -0.85 18.89
CA GLY A 45 -24.71 -0.67 17.48
C GLY A 45 -25.19 0.75 17.15
N HIS A 46 -24.39 1.46 16.36
CA HIS A 46 -24.87 2.55 15.54
C HIS A 46 -24.33 2.39 14.11
N SER A 47 -25.25 2.55 13.17
CA SER A 47 -25.09 2.40 11.72
C SER A 47 -23.79 3.01 11.18
N PHE A 48 -22.87 2.15 10.74
CA PHE A 48 -21.65 2.54 10.04
C PHE A 48 -21.98 3.14 8.67
N SER A 49 -21.77 4.45 8.52
CA SER A 49 -21.71 5.12 7.22
C SER A 49 -20.56 4.55 6.39
N SER A 50 -20.85 4.14 5.16
CA SER A 50 -19.97 3.39 4.23
C SER A 50 -18.79 4.19 3.64
N SER A 51 -18.31 5.24 4.32
CA SER A 51 -17.31 6.18 3.81
C SER A 51 -15.95 6.13 4.52
N SER A 52 -15.79 5.31 5.57
CA SER A 52 -14.52 5.21 6.30
C SER A 52 -13.41 4.59 5.44
N PRO A 53 -12.19 5.19 5.35
CA PRO A 53 -11.04 4.65 4.60
C PRO A 53 -10.57 3.26 5.07
N LEU A 54 -10.92 2.88 6.30
CA LEU A 54 -10.51 1.65 6.96
C LEU A 54 -11.37 0.44 6.61
N THR A 55 -12.58 0.64 6.11
CA THR A 55 -13.47 -0.49 5.80
C THR A 55 -13.01 -1.11 4.47
N PRO A 56 -12.70 -2.43 4.44
CA PRO A 56 -12.48 -3.12 3.18
C PRO A 56 -13.77 -3.02 2.35
N PRO A 57 -13.68 -2.97 1.00
CA PRO A 57 -14.86 -3.12 0.17
C PRO A 57 -15.58 -4.43 0.54
N PRO A 58 -16.92 -4.45 0.65
CA PRO A 58 -17.66 -5.63 1.11
C PRO A 58 -17.25 -6.86 0.29
N GLN A 59 -16.90 -7.97 0.95
CA GLN A 59 -16.37 -9.15 0.25
C GLN A 59 -17.35 -9.73 -0.78
N GLU A 60 -18.67 -9.64 -0.51
CA GLU A 60 -19.73 -10.00 -1.48
C GLU A 60 -19.72 -9.16 -2.75
N THR A 61 -19.33 -7.88 -2.65
CA THR A 61 -19.16 -7.00 -3.81
C THR A 61 -17.89 -7.38 -4.58
N VAL A 62 -16.83 -7.81 -3.90
CA VAL A 62 -15.58 -8.23 -4.53
C VAL A 62 -15.75 -9.58 -5.26
N THR A 63 -16.44 -10.56 -4.68
CA THR A 63 -16.70 -11.87 -5.29
C THR A 63 -17.65 -11.79 -6.48
N SER A 64 -18.75 -11.03 -6.36
CA SER A 64 -19.68 -10.80 -7.50
C SER A 64 -19.05 -9.99 -8.64
N ILE A 65 -18.08 -9.12 -8.33
CA ILE A 65 -17.24 -8.44 -9.34
C ILE A 65 -16.22 -9.41 -9.94
N LEU A 66 -15.59 -10.29 -9.14
CA LEU A 66 -14.67 -11.34 -9.61
C LEU A 66 -15.35 -12.28 -10.62
N ASP A 67 -16.59 -12.69 -10.35
CA ASP A 67 -17.40 -13.50 -11.27
C ASP A 67 -17.75 -12.77 -12.57
N ARG A 68 -17.92 -11.45 -12.50
CA ARG A 68 -18.15 -10.58 -13.68
C ARG A 68 -16.88 -10.23 -14.45
N LEU A 69 -15.70 -10.36 -13.84
CA LEU A 69 -14.42 -9.90 -14.40
C LEU A 69 -13.86 -10.83 -15.49
N GLY A 70 -14.27 -12.09 -15.56
CA GLY A 70 -13.67 -13.04 -16.51
C GLY A 70 -12.13 -13.05 -16.42
N PRO A 71 -11.37 -13.33 -17.50
CA PRO A 71 -9.96 -13.78 -17.46
C PRO A 71 -8.91 -12.69 -17.13
N HIS A 72 -9.23 -11.71 -16.31
CA HIS A 72 -8.24 -10.75 -15.79
C HIS A 72 -7.55 -11.30 -14.54
N ARG A 73 -6.95 -12.50 -14.67
CA ARG A 73 -6.16 -13.21 -13.63
C ARG A 73 -5.21 -12.29 -12.86
N PHE A 74 -4.64 -11.27 -13.50
CA PHE A 74 -3.74 -10.30 -12.85
C PHE A 74 -4.43 -9.39 -11.83
N LEU A 75 -5.69 -9.00 -12.08
CA LEU A 75 -6.46 -8.20 -11.11
C LEU A 75 -6.95 -9.08 -9.95
N VAL A 76 -7.33 -10.33 -10.23
CA VAL A 76 -7.65 -11.33 -9.21
C VAL A 76 -6.44 -11.58 -8.30
N ASN A 77 -5.29 -11.91 -8.90
CA ASN A 77 -4.03 -12.06 -8.18
C ASN A 77 -3.71 -10.82 -7.34
N TYR A 78 -3.95 -9.60 -7.84
CA TYR A 78 -3.77 -8.39 -7.04
C TYR A 78 -4.66 -8.34 -5.79
N PHE A 79 -5.96 -8.65 -5.91
CA PHE A 79 -6.84 -8.66 -4.75
C PHE A 79 -6.44 -9.74 -3.74
N ASP A 80 -6.09 -10.94 -4.21
CA ASP A 80 -5.63 -12.05 -3.36
C ASP A 80 -4.34 -11.68 -2.63
N THR A 81 -3.33 -11.22 -3.37
CA THR A 81 -2.05 -10.75 -2.84
C THR A 81 -2.24 -9.58 -1.87
N SER A 82 -3.14 -8.63 -2.16
CA SER A 82 -3.45 -7.53 -1.23
C SER A 82 -4.17 -8.00 0.05
N GLN A 83 -4.92 -9.10 -0.03
CA GLN A 83 -5.56 -9.71 1.15
C GLN A 83 -4.52 -10.43 2.01
N GLU A 84 -3.62 -11.17 1.39
CA GLU A 84 -2.49 -11.82 2.06
C GLU A 84 -1.57 -10.80 2.75
N ALA A 85 -1.27 -9.70 2.05
CA ALA A 85 -0.57 -8.54 2.61
C ALA A 85 -1.27 -8.02 3.88
N GLY A 86 -2.61 -7.90 3.85
CA GLY A 86 -3.41 -7.52 5.01
C GLY A 86 -3.26 -8.48 6.18
N LYS A 87 -3.33 -9.80 5.94
CA LYS A 87 -3.12 -10.81 6.99
C LYS A 87 -1.74 -10.74 7.63
N ILE A 88 -0.71 -10.42 6.84
CA ILE A 88 0.64 -10.23 7.37
C ILE A 88 0.72 -8.96 8.21
N CYS A 89 0.07 -7.87 7.80
CA CYS A 89 -0.07 -6.68 8.63
C CYS A 89 -0.75 -6.99 9.98
N GLU A 90 -1.84 -7.77 9.98
CA GLU A 90 -2.52 -8.23 11.21
C GLU A 90 -1.60 -9.08 12.08
N PHE A 91 -0.86 -10.00 11.47
CA PHE A 91 0.11 -10.85 12.16
C PHE A 91 1.21 -10.03 12.84
N VAL A 92 1.80 -9.08 12.12
CA VAL A 92 2.87 -8.22 12.67
C VAL A 92 2.31 -7.31 13.76
N LEU A 93 1.09 -6.79 13.60
CA LEU A 93 0.42 -5.99 14.63
C LEU A 93 0.20 -6.80 15.91
N ALA A 94 -0.23 -8.05 15.79
CA ALA A 94 -0.35 -8.96 16.92
C ALA A 94 1.01 -9.16 17.62
N ASN A 95 2.10 -9.29 16.86
CA ASN A 95 3.45 -9.38 17.43
C ASN A 95 3.85 -8.10 18.17
N VAL A 96 3.54 -6.92 17.64
CA VAL A 96 3.74 -5.62 18.32
C VAL A 96 2.99 -5.58 19.65
N HIS A 97 1.73 -6.04 19.69
CA HIS A 97 0.98 -6.14 20.94
C HIS A 97 1.63 -7.10 21.94
N GLN A 98 2.14 -8.24 21.47
CA GLN A 98 2.87 -9.20 22.32
C GLN A 98 4.18 -8.62 22.86
N VAL A 99 4.88 -7.79 22.08
CA VAL A 99 6.05 -7.05 22.58
C VAL A 99 5.66 -6.19 23.77
N GLY A 100 4.58 -5.41 23.68
CA GLY A 100 4.08 -4.60 24.79
C GLY A 100 3.77 -5.42 26.05
N LEU A 101 3.19 -6.61 25.89
CA LEU A 101 2.93 -7.53 27.01
C LEU A 101 4.22 -8.08 27.63
N ASN A 102 5.20 -8.47 26.81
CA ASN A 102 6.49 -8.97 27.26
C ASN A 102 7.28 -7.89 28.00
N TYR A 103 7.22 -6.66 27.48
CA TYR A 103 7.94 -5.51 28.01
C TYR A 103 7.38 -4.99 29.35
N ARG A 104 6.19 -5.45 29.77
CA ARG A 104 5.63 -5.14 31.09
C ARG A 104 6.57 -5.53 32.23
N SER A 105 7.35 -6.61 32.07
CA SER A 105 8.34 -7.03 33.08
C SER A 105 9.47 -6.01 33.20
N ILE A 106 9.92 -5.43 32.08
CA ILE A 106 10.93 -4.36 32.07
C ILE A 106 10.37 -3.07 32.65
N LYS A 107 9.13 -2.70 32.31
CA LYS A 107 8.47 -1.54 32.91
C LYS A 107 8.38 -1.64 34.43
N LYS A 108 8.13 -2.83 34.98
CA LYS A 108 8.17 -3.07 36.44
C LYS A 108 9.56 -2.83 37.03
N ILE A 109 10.62 -3.26 36.33
CA ILE A 109 12.01 -3.00 36.71
C ILE A 109 12.29 -1.48 36.71
N THR A 110 11.92 -0.77 35.65
CA THR A 110 12.08 0.69 35.54
C THR A 110 11.36 1.39 36.70
N ASN A 111 10.10 1.04 36.97
CA ASN A 111 9.32 1.63 38.07
C ASN A 111 9.96 1.38 39.45
N LEU A 112 10.44 0.15 39.71
CA LEU A 112 11.10 -0.20 40.98
C LEU A 112 12.38 0.61 41.18
N THR A 113 13.18 0.78 40.13
CA THR A 113 14.42 1.56 40.21
C THR A 113 14.20 3.07 40.25
N GLU A 114 13.07 3.57 39.76
CA GLU A 114 12.67 4.97 39.94
C GLU A 114 12.20 5.26 41.37
N GLN A 115 11.48 4.32 41.98
CA GLN A 115 11.08 4.43 43.38
C GLN A 115 12.27 4.37 44.34
N PHE A 116 13.31 3.61 43.96
CA PHE A 116 14.53 3.43 44.75
C PHE A 116 15.78 3.69 43.89
N PRO A 117 16.13 4.97 43.64
CA PRO A 117 17.19 5.32 42.70
C PRO A 117 18.60 5.01 43.20
N ASP A 118 18.80 4.82 44.51
CA ASP A 118 20.08 4.51 45.13
C ASP A 118 20.24 2.98 45.34
N PRO A 119 21.07 2.29 44.53
CA PRO A 119 21.23 0.84 44.61
C PRO A 119 21.91 0.36 45.89
N THR A 120 22.58 1.25 46.63
CA THR A 120 23.20 0.92 47.92
C THR A 120 22.15 0.68 49.01
N ARG A 121 20.93 1.19 48.82
CA ARG A 121 19.79 1.03 49.73
C ARG A 121 18.89 -0.16 49.37
N TRP A 122 19.19 -0.87 48.29
CA TRP A 122 18.39 -2.02 47.87
C TRP A 122 18.54 -3.17 48.86
N THR A 123 17.42 -3.56 49.45
CA THR A 123 17.33 -4.76 50.30
C THR A 123 17.27 -6.03 49.44
N HIS A 124 17.42 -7.19 50.07
CA HIS A 124 17.29 -8.50 49.40
C HIS A 124 15.98 -8.64 48.60
N ASN A 125 14.86 -8.14 49.14
CA ASN A 125 13.56 -8.19 48.48
C ASN A 125 13.52 -7.36 47.18
N HIS A 126 14.28 -6.26 47.10
CA HIS A 126 14.39 -5.47 45.87
C HIS A 126 15.13 -6.26 44.80
N TYR A 127 16.28 -6.86 45.15
CA TYR A 127 17.04 -7.70 44.23
C TYR A 127 16.22 -8.90 43.73
N ASP A 128 15.52 -9.60 44.64
CA ASP A 128 14.65 -10.72 44.27
C ASP A 128 13.55 -10.31 43.28
N ALA A 129 12.88 -9.17 43.54
CA ALA A 129 11.87 -8.65 42.62
C ALA A 129 12.46 -8.30 41.24
N LEU A 130 13.66 -7.72 41.19
CA LEU A 130 14.35 -7.40 39.95
C LEU A 130 14.74 -8.67 39.17
N TYR A 131 15.36 -9.65 39.82
CA TYR A 131 15.70 -10.94 39.20
C TYR A 131 14.46 -11.66 38.68
N LYS A 132 13.36 -11.69 39.45
CA LYS A 132 12.10 -12.32 39.04
C LYS A 132 11.53 -11.69 37.77
N ASN A 133 11.52 -10.36 37.67
CA ASN A 133 11.03 -9.67 36.48
C ASN A 133 11.99 -9.87 35.29
N LEU A 134 13.30 -9.87 35.53
CA LEU A 134 14.31 -10.07 34.48
C LEU A 134 14.28 -11.50 33.93
N ALA A 135 14.10 -12.51 34.79
CA ALA A 135 13.92 -13.90 34.41
C ALA A 135 12.61 -14.12 33.63
N SER A 136 11.52 -13.48 34.07
CA SER A 136 10.24 -13.46 33.33
C SER A 136 10.39 -12.84 31.94
N PHE A 137 11.24 -11.82 31.77
CA PHE A 137 11.53 -11.26 30.46
C PHE A 137 12.38 -12.21 29.60
N ALA A 138 13.48 -12.74 30.15
CA ALA A 138 14.43 -13.60 29.43
C ALA A 138 13.77 -14.88 28.88
N THR A 139 12.83 -15.46 29.62
CA THR A 139 12.12 -16.70 29.26
C THR A 139 11.02 -16.52 28.21
N ARG A 140 10.61 -15.29 27.90
CA ARG A 140 9.55 -15.04 26.92
C ARG A 140 10.07 -15.24 25.50
N ASN A 141 9.24 -15.87 24.67
CA ASN A 141 9.51 -15.97 23.24
C ASN A 141 9.52 -14.59 22.59
N ASN A 142 10.40 -14.41 21.62
CA ASN A 142 10.42 -13.19 20.81
C ASN A 142 9.30 -13.22 19.79
N PRO A 143 8.34 -12.28 19.86
CA PRO A 143 7.19 -12.26 18.95
C PRO A 143 7.57 -12.14 17.47
N PHE A 144 8.75 -11.58 17.17
CA PHE A 144 9.19 -11.39 15.79
C PHE A 144 9.89 -12.60 15.17
N SER A 145 10.15 -13.67 15.92
CA SER A 145 10.95 -14.83 15.47
C SER A 145 10.51 -15.46 14.13
N SER A 146 9.22 -15.55 13.86
CA SER A 146 8.68 -16.14 12.61
C SER A 146 8.30 -15.11 11.54
N THR A 147 8.67 -13.84 11.72
CA THR A 147 8.17 -12.73 10.90
C THR A 147 9.07 -12.41 9.70
N PRO A 148 10.42 -12.37 9.80
CA PRO A 148 11.31 -12.06 8.69
C PRO A 148 11.09 -12.91 7.44
N ASP A 149 10.97 -14.24 7.60
CA ASP A 149 10.80 -15.17 6.47
C ASP A 149 9.52 -14.87 5.68
N LYS A 150 8.44 -14.51 6.40
CA LYS A 150 7.16 -14.13 5.78
C LYS A 150 7.28 -12.86 4.94
N PHE A 151 8.09 -11.88 5.36
CA PHE A 151 8.30 -10.67 4.56
C PHE A 151 9.07 -10.98 3.28
N ILE A 152 10.06 -11.88 3.33
CA ILE A 152 10.84 -12.26 2.14
C ILE A 152 9.95 -12.97 1.11
N GLU A 153 9.22 -13.99 1.56
CA GLU A 153 8.30 -14.75 0.69
C GLU A 153 7.24 -13.84 0.05
N LEU A 154 6.68 -12.94 0.86
CA LEU A 154 5.69 -11.99 0.42
C LEU A 154 6.28 -10.97 -0.57
N HIS A 155 7.47 -10.46 -0.31
CA HIS A 155 8.17 -9.52 -1.19
C HIS A 155 8.40 -10.12 -2.57
N ASP A 156 8.95 -11.34 -2.63
CA ASP A 156 9.19 -12.06 -3.89
C ASP A 156 7.90 -12.24 -4.69
N THR A 157 6.81 -12.63 -4.00
CA THR A 157 5.49 -12.79 -4.60
C THR A 157 4.97 -11.48 -5.20
N HIS A 158 5.09 -10.37 -4.45
CA HIS A 158 4.68 -9.05 -4.94
C HIS A 158 5.55 -8.55 -6.09
N VAL A 159 6.86 -8.74 -6.05
CA VAL A 159 7.77 -8.37 -7.15
C VAL A 159 7.39 -9.10 -8.42
N GLN A 160 7.12 -10.40 -8.35
CA GLN A 160 6.65 -11.19 -9.48
C GLN A 160 5.31 -10.64 -10.02
N LEU A 161 4.38 -10.31 -9.13
CA LEU A 161 3.09 -9.74 -9.53
C LEU A 161 3.25 -8.37 -10.21
N LEU A 162 4.11 -7.49 -9.68
CA LEU A 162 4.40 -6.17 -10.25
C LEU A 162 4.97 -6.30 -11.67
N GLN A 163 5.91 -7.22 -11.87
CA GLN A 163 6.48 -7.50 -13.18
C GLN A 163 5.40 -7.97 -14.16
N GLN A 164 4.55 -8.91 -13.75
CA GLN A 164 3.45 -9.41 -14.57
C GLN A 164 2.45 -8.32 -14.96
N LEU A 165 2.03 -7.50 -13.99
CA LEU A 165 1.15 -6.35 -14.20
C LEU A 165 1.78 -5.35 -15.17
N THR A 166 3.06 -5.01 -14.97
CA THR A 166 3.81 -4.07 -15.82
C THR A 166 3.93 -4.57 -17.26
N LEU A 167 4.23 -5.86 -17.46
CA LEU A 167 4.30 -6.47 -18.79
C LEU A 167 2.95 -6.43 -19.48
N LYS A 168 1.86 -6.74 -18.76
CA LYS A 168 0.50 -6.72 -19.30
C LYS A 168 0.06 -5.30 -19.64
N TYR A 169 0.33 -4.34 -18.77
CA TYR A 169 0.10 -2.91 -19.03
C TYR A 169 0.83 -2.44 -20.30
N LYS A 170 2.13 -2.76 -20.44
CA LYS A 170 2.89 -2.40 -21.65
C LYS A 170 2.29 -3.04 -22.91
N LYS A 171 1.84 -4.30 -22.81
CA LYS A 171 1.21 -5.03 -23.93
C LYS A 171 -0.15 -4.44 -24.31
N THR A 172 -0.99 -4.09 -23.34
CA THR A 172 -2.31 -3.45 -23.59
C THR A 172 -2.13 -2.06 -24.19
N LYS A 173 -1.23 -1.25 -23.64
CA LYS A 173 -0.90 0.09 -24.15
C LYS A 173 -0.41 0.06 -25.60
N LYS A 174 0.50 -0.85 -25.94
CA LYS A 174 0.98 -1.04 -27.33
C LYS A 174 -0.16 -1.41 -28.29
N ARG A 175 -1.04 -2.34 -27.88
CA ARG A 175 -2.24 -2.71 -28.66
C ARG A 175 -3.19 -1.53 -28.85
N THR A 176 -3.42 -0.73 -27.81
CA THR A 176 -4.25 0.48 -27.89
C THR A 176 -3.68 1.49 -28.88
N LYS A 177 -2.36 1.74 -28.84
CA LYS A 177 -1.69 2.61 -29.83
C LYS A 177 -1.85 2.08 -31.25
N PHE A 178 -1.61 0.79 -31.48
CA PHE A 178 -1.76 0.16 -32.80
C PHE A 178 -3.18 0.29 -33.36
N ILE A 179 -4.20 0.08 -32.52
CA ILE A 179 -5.60 0.27 -32.93
C ILE A 179 -5.90 1.74 -33.26
N LYS A 180 -5.33 2.69 -32.51
CA LYS A 180 -5.46 4.12 -32.83
C LYS A 180 -4.82 4.44 -34.19
N TYR A 181 -3.65 3.88 -34.48
CA TYR A 181 -3.00 4.05 -35.78
C TYR A 181 -3.82 3.44 -36.92
N ILE A 182 -4.33 2.22 -36.77
CA ILE A 182 -5.23 1.60 -37.77
C ILE A 182 -6.46 2.48 -38.01
N LYS A 183 -7.11 2.97 -36.94
CA LYS A 183 -8.29 3.85 -37.08
C LYS A 183 -7.96 5.15 -37.82
N ARG A 184 -6.79 5.74 -37.54
CA ARG A 184 -6.34 6.96 -38.22
C ARG A 184 -6.01 6.70 -39.69
N GLY A 185 -5.36 5.58 -40.00
CA GLY A 185 -5.10 5.14 -41.37
C GLY A 185 -6.38 4.84 -42.15
N LEU A 186 -7.34 4.13 -41.55
CA LEU A 186 -8.64 3.85 -42.18
C LEU A 186 -9.44 5.13 -42.44
N SER A 187 -9.42 6.09 -41.51
CA SER A 187 -10.05 7.41 -41.70
C SER A 187 -9.41 8.17 -42.86
N ALA A 188 -8.07 8.15 -42.98
CA ALA A 188 -7.37 8.81 -44.07
C ALA A 188 -7.65 8.14 -45.42
N PHE A 189 -7.65 6.81 -45.48
CA PHE A 189 -7.99 6.03 -46.67
C PHE A 189 -9.41 6.31 -47.16
N LEU A 190 -10.40 6.35 -46.26
CA LEU A 190 -11.78 6.68 -46.61
C LEU A 190 -11.91 8.11 -47.16
N MET A 191 -11.16 9.07 -46.61
CA MET A 191 -11.18 10.46 -47.08
C MET A 191 -10.63 10.60 -48.51
N VAL A 192 -9.51 9.92 -48.80
CA VAL A 192 -8.87 9.92 -50.12
C VAL A 192 -9.70 9.15 -51.15
N GLY A 193 -10.23 7.99 -50.79
CA GLY A 193 -11.07 7.17 -51.68
C GLY A 193 -12.37 7.87 -52.09
N SER A 194 -12.97 8.66 -51.19
CA SER A 194 -14.15 9.47 -51.54
C SER A 194 -13.84 10.60 -52.53
N GLY A 195 -12.63 11.16 -52.52
CA GLY A 195 -12.20 12.18 -53.48
C GLY A 195 -12.04 11.62 -54.89
N ALA A 196 -11.38 10.47 -55.03
CA ALA A 196 -11.18 9.81 -56.33
C ALA A 196 -12.49 9.34 -56.97
N ALA A 197 -13.43 8.83 -56.17
CA ALA A 197 -14.77 8.44 -56.62
C ALA A 197 -15.61 9.64 -57.10
N ALA A 198 -15.52 10.79 -56.42
CA ALA A 198 -16.21 12.01 -56.84
C ALA A 198 -15.66 12.56 -58.16
N VAL A 199 -14.34 12.50 -58.37
CA VAL A 199 -13.69 12.94 -59.63
C VAL A 199 -14.04 12.03 -60.79
N THR A 200 -14.05 10.71 -60.60
CA THR A 200 -14.48 9.76 -61.63
C THR A 200 -15.96 9.90 -61.98
N LEU A 201 -16.83 10.16 -61.00
CA LEU A 201 -18.24 10.48 -61.25
C LEU A 201 -18.39 11.80 -62.02
N LEU A 202 -17.60 12.84 -61.72
CA LEU A 202 -17.61 14.09 -62.48
C LEU A 202 -17.17 13.92 -63.93
N ILE A 203 -16.11 13.13 -64.16
CA ILE A 203 -15.63 12.78 -65.50
C ILE A 203 -16.71 11.98 -66.26
N LEU A 204 -17.37 11.02 -65.61
CA LEU A 204 -18.46 10.25 -66.21
C LEU A 204 -19.68 11.12 -66.57
N VAL A 205 -20.06 12.07 -65.70
CA VAL A 205 -21.12 13.06 -65.98
C VAL A 205 -20.73 13.94 -67.16
N ALA A 206 -19.49 14.43 -67.20
CA ALA A 206 -18.99 15.26 -68.30
C ALA A 206 -18.97 14.49 -69.64
N HIS A 207 -18.62 13.20 -69.64
CA HIS A 207 -18.67 12.36 -70.84
C HIS A 207 -20.10 11.93 -71.21
N SER A 208 -21.02 11.84 -70.26
CA SER A 208 -22.44 11.55 -70.51
C SER A 208 -23.22 12.72 -71.10
N MET A 209 -22.60 13.89 -71.27
CA MET A 209 -23.20 15.01 -72.01
C MET A 209 -23.20 14.82 -73.53
N VAL A 210 -22.64 13.71 -74.03
CA VAL A 210 -22.85 13.25 -75.42
C VAL A 210 -23.82 12.05 -75.39
N GLY A 211 -25.12 12.33 -75.39
CA GLY A 211 -26.18 11.32 -75.57
C GLY A 211 -27.24 11.30 -74.46
N MET A 212 -28.44 11.77 -74.79
CA MET A 212 -29.60 11.98 -73.92
C MET A 212 -30.19 10.75 -73.19
N VAL A 213 -30.74 11.05 -72.01
CA VAL A 213 -32.02 10.57 -71.40
C VAL A 213 -32.20 9.06 -71.14
N ALA A 214 -32.11 8.68 -69.85
CA ALA A 214 -33.05 7.77 -69.17
C ALA A 214 -32.89 7.86 -67.63
N ALA A 215 -34.02 7.87 -66.93
CA ALA A 215 -34.22 8.02 -65.48
C ALA A 215 -33.72 6.81 -64.62
N PRO A 216 -34.11 6.67 -63.34
CA PRO A 216 -33.73 7.41 -62.14
C PRO A 216 -32.83 6.51 -61.24
N GLY A 217 -31.57 6.27 -61.62
CA GLY A 217 -30.67 5.38 -60.86
C GLY A 217 -29.89 6.04 -59.70
N LEU A 218 -29.75 7.37 -59.72
CA LEU A 218 -28.83 8.09 -58.82
C LEU A 218 -29.36 8.32 -57.40
N ILE A 219 -30.68 8.22 -57.18
CA ILE A 219 -31.29 8.45 -55.85
C ILE A 219 -31.11 7.21 -54.94
N VAL A 220 -31.04 6.01 -55.51
CA VAL A 220 -30.86 4.76 -54.74
C VAL A 220 -29.46 4.64 -54.15
N CYS A 221 -28.43 5.16 -54.84
CA CYS A 221 -27.04 5.12 -54.34
C CYS A 221 -26.82 6.12 -53.19
N CYS A 222 -27.45 7.30 -53.26
CA CYS A 222 -27.39 8.32 -52.20
C CYS A 222 -28.10 7.87 -50.91
N LEU A 223 -29.21 7.13 -51.02
CA LEU A 223 -29.90 6.55 -49.86
C LEU A 223 -29.13 5.39 -49.22
N GLY A 224 -28.43 4.56 -50.00
CA GLY A 224 -27.52 3.52 -49.48
C GLY A 224 -26.37 4.09 -48.65
N PHE A 225 -25.80 5.22 -49.09
CA PHE A 225 -24.72 5.92 -48.38
C PHE A 225 -25.20 6.59 -47.08
N LEU A 226 -26.42 7.16 -47.06
CA LEU A 226 -27.03 7.70 -45.84
C LEU A 226 -27.44 6.62 -44.82
N MET A 227 -27.92 5.46 -45.30
CA MET A 227 -28.29 4.33 -44.44
C MET A 227 -27.07 3.65 -43.80
N MET A 228 -25.91 3.61 -44.50
CA MET A 228 -24.65 3.14 -43.93
C MET A 228 -24.07 4.07 -42.86
N LYS A 229 -24.26 5.40 -42.98
CA LYS A 229 -23.92 6.34 -41.90
C LYS A 229 -24.78 6.15 -40.64
N ARG A 230 -25.98 5.57 -40.75
CA ARG A 230 -26.85 5.27 -39.61
C ARG A 230 -26.54 3.94 -38.92
N LYS A 231 -25.93 2.96 -39.61
CA LYS A 231 -25.44 1.71 -38.97
C LYS A 231 -24.05 1.82 -38.33
N LEU A 232 -23.35 2.94 -38.51
CA LEU A 232 -22.13 3.27 -37.75
C LEU A 232 -22.39 4.05 -36.44
N LYS A 233 -23.64 4.13 -35.99
CA LYS A 233 -23.94 4.28 -34.54
C LYS A 233 -23.81 2.91 -33.87
N GLY A 234 -22.69 2.24 -34.12
CA GLY A 234 -22.25 1.14 -33.29
C GLY A 234 -22.03 1.68 -31.89
N ARG A 235 -23.01 1.38 -31.02
CA ARG A 235 -22.92 1.23 -29.57
C ARG A 235 -21.63 1.86 -29.04
N LYS A 236 -21.72 3.02 -28.37
CA LYS A 236 -20.63 3.60 -27.56
C LYS A 236 -20.18 2.53 -26.56
N ARG A 237 -19.34 1.60 -27.01
CA ARG A 237 -18.52 0.73 -26.20
C ARG A 237 -17.43 1.68 -25.73
N LYS A 238 -17.79 2.58 -24.80
CA LYS A 238 -16.84 3.29 -23.95
C LYS A 238 -15.84 2.22 -23.54
N SER A 239 -14.61 2.48 -23.89
CA SER A 239 -13.66 1.46 -24.29
C SER A 239 -13.29 0.56 -23.10
N LYS A 240 -13.83 -0.67 -23.05
CA LYS A 240 -13.37 -1.72 -22.10
C LYS A 240 -11.83 -1.89 -22.11
N ARG A 241 -11.17 -1.56 -23.23
CA ARG A 241 -9.71 -1.64 -23.38
C ARG A 241 -8.94 -0.47 -22.74
N THR A 242 -9.54 0.71 -22.63
CA THR A 242 -8.91 1.88 -21.96
C THR A 242 -9.12 1.80 -20.45
N GLY A 243 -10.25 1.26 -20.00
CA GLY A 243 -10.46 0.95 -18.58
C GLY A 243 -9.45 -0.08 -18.08
N LEU A 244 -9.21 -1.16 -18.83
CA LEU A 244 -8.23 -2.18 -18.44
C LEU A 244 -6.78 -1.65 -18.33
N GLU A 245 -6.39 -0.68 -19.17
CA GLU A 245 -5.06 -0.04 -19.04
C GLU A 245 -4.95 0.73 -17.72
N GLY A 246 -5.98 1.49 -17.34
CA GLY A 246 -6.06 2.20 -16.06
C GLY A 246 -6.13 1.26 -14.85
N GLN A 247 -6.89 0.17 -14.94
CA GLN A 247 -6.99 -0.86 -13.89
C GLN A 247 -5.64 -1.54 -13.64
N LEU A 248 -4.92 -1.92 -14.71
CA LEU A 248 -3.59 -2.53 -14.59
C LEU A 248 -2.54 -1.56 -14.04
N ASP A 249 -2.64 -0.27 -14.39
CA ASP A 249 -1.77 0.77 -13.85
C ASP A 249 -2.03 0.99 -12.35
N MET A 250 -3.30 1.09 -11.94
CA MET A 250 -3.67 1.19 -10.52
C MET A 250 -3.23 -0.03 -9.71
N ALA A 251 -3.44 -1.25 -10.23
CA ALA A 251 -2.98 -2.47 -9.58
C ALA A 251 -1.45 -2.49 -9.47
N ALA A 252 -0.72 -2.15 -10.53
CA ALA A 252 0.75 -2.11 -10.50
C ALA A 252 1.27 -1.10 -9.45
N ARG A 253 0.67 0.09 -9.39
CA ARG A 253 1.00 1.08 -8.35
C ARG A 253 0.70 0.56 -6.95
N GLY A 254 -0.43 -0.13 -6.77
CA GLY A 254 -0.78 -0.76 -5.49
C GLY A 254 0.23 -1.80 -5.05
N VAL A 255 0.69 -2.68 -5.96
CA VAL A 255 1.74 -3.67 -5.65
C VAL A 255 3.07 -3.00 -5.34
N TYR A 256 3.45 -1.96 -6.09
CA TYR A 256 4.67 -1.20 -5.80
C TYR A 256 4.64 -0.57 -4.40
N THR A 257 3.51 0.02 -4.00
CA THR A 257 3.34 0.53 -2.64
C THR A 257 3.47 -0.58 -1.60
N LEU A 258 2.85 -1.75 -1.83
CA LEU A 258 2.97 -2.91 -0.93
C LEU A 258 4.43 -3.36 -0.74
N ILE A 259 5.20 -3.44 -1.83
CA ILE A 259 6.63 -3.80 -1.77
C ILE A 259 7.39 -2.82 -0.87
N ASN A 260 7.22 -1.52 -1.06
CA ASN A 260 7.91 -0.51 -0.27
C ASN A 260 7.49 -0.53 1.21
N ASP A 261 6.20 -0.68 1.47
CA ASP A 261 5.67 -0.78 2.84
C ASP A 261 6.26 -2.01 3.55
N PHE A 262 6.34 -3.16 2.86
CA PHE A 262 6.91 -4.39 3.40
C PHE A 262 8.43 -4.36 3.54
N ASP A 263 9.16 -3.70 2.64
CA ASP A 263 10.60 -3.48 2.80
C ASP A 263 10.89 -2.67 4.07
N THR A 264 10.11 -1.63 4.31
CA THR A 264 10.27 -0.77 5.48
C THR A 264 9.92 -1.52 6.76
N MET A 265 8.74 -2.17 6.81
CA MET A 265 8.34 -2.98 7.96
C MET A 265 9.31 -4.14 8.21
N GLY A 266 9.82 -4.79 7.17
CA GLY A 266 10.77 -5.89 7.27
C GLY A 266 12.09 -5.46 7.91
N GLN A 267 12.61 -4.28 7.55
CA GLN A 267 13.81 -3.71 8.18
C GLN A 267 13.58 -3.41 9.66
N LEU A 268 12.45 -2.78 10.01
CA LEU A 268 12.09 -2.49 11.40
C LEU A 268 11.93 -3.79 12.22
N VAL A 269 11.23 -4.78 11.68
CA VAL A 269 11.06 -6.09 12.32
C VAL A 269 12.40 -6.79 12.53
N LYS A 270 13.31 -6.76 11.56
CA LYS A 270 14.66 -7.34 11.70
C LYS A 270 15.47 -6.66 12.81
N GLY A 271 15.39 -5.32 12.88
CA GLY A 271 16.02 -4.54 13.94
C GLY A 271 15.47 -4.91 15.32
N LEU A 272 14.14 -4.85 15.47
CA LEU A 272 13.44 -5.19 16.72
C LEU A 272 13.67 -6.64 17.15
N TYR A 273 13.68 -7.58 16.21
CA TYR A 273 14.01 -8.99 16.46
C TYR A 273 15.40 -9.12 17.08
N SER A 274 16.41 -8.55 16.42
CA SER A 274 17.81 -8.66 16.84
C SER A 274 18.04 -8.01 18.19
N GLU A 275 17.46 -6.84 18.41
CA GLU A 275 17.55 -6.10 19.67
C GLU A 275 16.85 -6.84 20.82
N MET A 276 15.69 -7.45 20.56
CA MET A 276 14.99 -8.24 21.58
C MET A 276 15.76 -9.51 21.96
N GLU A 277 16.31 -10.24 20.99
CA GLU A 277 17.16 -11.40 21.28
C GLU A 277 18.40 -11.01 22.09
N ARG A 278 19.05 -9.89 21.73
CA ARG A 278 20.18 -9.35 22.49
C ARG A 278 19.79 -9.05 23.94
N ARG A 279 18.69 -8.32 24.16
CA ARG A 279 18.22 -8.00 25.52
C ARG A 279 17.87 -9.24 26.32
N LYS A 280 17.19 -10.22 25.71
CA LYS A 280 16.87 -11.49 26.37
C LYS A 280 18.12 -12.28 26.76
N LEU A 281 19.10 -12.36 25.87
CA LEU A 281 20.38 -13.03 26.13
C LEU A 281 21.11 -12.41 27.32
N VAL A 282 21.20 -11.07 27.35
CA VAL A 282 21.81 -10.33 28.45
C VAL A 282 21.05 -10.54 29.75
N ALA A 283 19.71 -10.44 29.72
CA ALA A 283 18.84 -10.70 30.86
C ALA A 283 19.03 -12.12 31.42
N GLY A 284 19.03 -13.14 30.56
CA GLY A 284 19.24 -14.53 30.94
C GLY A 284 20.60 -14.76 31.58
N THR A 285 21.65 -14.18 30.98
CA THR A 285 23.04 -14.28 31.49
C THR A 285 23.17 -13.69 32.90
N VAL A 286 22.50 -12.56 33.18
CA VAL A 286 22.51 -11.93 34.51
C VAL A 286 21.78 -12.79 35.53
N VAL A 287 20.61 -13.33 35.16
CA VAL A 287 19.82 -14.20 36.03
C VAL A 287 20.60 -15.46 36.39
N GLU A 288 21.29 -16.07 35.41
CA GLU A 288 22.11 -17.27 35.64
C GLU A 288 23.30 -16.99 36.56
N LYS A 289 23.98 -15.85 36.39
CA LYS A 289 25.17 -15.50 37.18
C LYS A 289 24.84 -15.03 38.60
N GLY A 290 23.64 -14.49 38.85
CA GLY A 290 23.19 -14.05 40.17
C GLY A 290 24.02 -12.93 40.81
N ARG A 291 24.78 -12.16 40.02
CA ARG A 291 25.67 -11.10 40.53
C ARG A 291 24.95 -9.75 40.54
N ASN A 292 24.69 -9.21 41.74
CA ASN A 292 23.98 -7.96 41.93
C ASN A 292 24.58 -6.76 41.18
N GLY A 293 25.91 -6.69 41.05
CA GLY A 293 26.58 -5.65 40.26
C GLY A 293 26.23 -5.72 38.76
N MET A 294 26.15 -6.93 38.18
CA MET A 294 25.73 -7.12 36.78
C MET A 294 24.25 -6.78 36.60
N LEU A 295 23.41 -7.12 37.58
CA LEU A 295 21.99 -6.76 37.56
C LEU A 295 21.80 -5.23 37.53
N GLN A 296 22.51 -4.50 38.38
CA GLN A 296 22.46 -3.03 38.39
C GLN A 296 22.87 -2.43 37.04
N GLU A 297 23.94 -2.95 36.43
CA GLU A 297 24.41 -2.50 35.12
C GLU A 297 23.39 -2.75 34.01
N VAL A 298 22.81 -3.96 33.94
CA VAL A 298 21.80 -4.30 32.92
C VAL A 298 20.52 -3.53 33.10
N VAL A 299 20.09 -3.29 34.34
CA VAL A 299 18.89 -2.47 34.60
C VAL A 299 19.12 -1.02 34.16
N ARG A 300 20.32 -0.48 34.39
CA ARG A 300 20.71 0.86 33.91
C ARG A 300 20.75 0.91 32.37
N ASP A 301 21.34 -0.09 31.73
CA ASP A 301 21.39 -0.22 30.26
C ASP A 301 19.98 -0.24 29.65
N PHE A 302 19.09 -1.05 30.21
CA PHE A 302 17.71 -1.16 29.75
C PHE A 302 16.96 0.17 29.87
N LYS A 303 17.18 0.92 30.96
CA LYS A 303 16.58 2.25 31.15
C LYS A 303 17.10 3.26 30.13
N MET A 304 18.41 3.29 29.87
CA MET A 304 19.03 4.23 28.93
C MET A 304 18.56 4.00 27.49
N HIS A 305 18.30 2.75 27.11
CA HIS A 305 17.90 2.37 25.76
C HIS A 305 16.42 1.99 25.64
N GLU A 306 15.59 2.30 26.65
CA GLU A 306 14.16 1.96 26.67
C GLU A 306 13.38 2.78 25.63
N SER A 307 13.55 4.11 25.64
CA SER A 307 12.82 5.01 24.76
C SER A 307 13.06 4.70 23.29
N GLY A 308 14.33 4.55 22.87
CA GLY A 308 14.67 4.27 21.48
C GLY A 308 14.10 2.93 20.99
N PHE A 309 14.02 1.91 21.85
CA PHE A 309 13.37 0.65 21.49
C PHE A 309 11.86 0.80 21.32
N LEU A 310 11.19 1.49 22.26
CA LEU A 310 9.75 1.73 22.17
C LEU A 310 9.38 2.64 21.00
N GLU A 311 10.23 3.60 20.64
CA GLU A 311 10.08 4.42 19.44
C GLU A 311 10.09 3.57 18.17
N GLN A 312 11.02 2.61 18.05
CA GLN A 312 11.03 1.67 16.91
C GLN A 312 9.79 0.77 16.86
N VAL A 313 9.27 0.35 18.02
CA VAL A 313 8.02 -0.43 18.11
C VAL A 313 6.83 0.40 17.63
N GLU A 314 6.72 1.66 18.05
CA GLU A 314 5.66 2.57 17.60
C GLU A 314 5.84 2.96 16.11
N GLU A 315 7.06 3.15 15.64
CA GLU A 315 7.34 3.37 14.20
C GLU A 315 6.84 2.18 13.37
N LEU A 316 7.16 0.94 13.77
CA LEU A 316 6.64 -0.26 13.12
C LEU A 316 5.11 -0.27 13.10
N LYS A 317 4.47 0.01 14.23
CA LYS A 317 3.00 0.09 14.33
C LYS A 317 2.41 1.14 13.38
N SER A 318 3.03 2.31 13.30
CA SER A 318 2.65 3.38 12.37
C SER A 318 2.76 2.93 10.90
N HIS A 319 3.81 2.21 10.51
CA HIS A 319 3.95 1.65 9.16
C HIS A 319 2.91 0.56 8.85
N ILE A 320 2.55 -0.27 9.84
CA ILE A 320 1.49 -1.28 9.66
C ILE A 320 0.15 -0.60 9.34
N TYR A 321 -0.22 0.44 10.09
CA TYR A 321 -1.47 1.18 9.83
C TYR A 321 -1.45 1.89 8.48
N LEU A 322 -0.32 2.47 8.11
CA LEU A 322 -0.15 3.08 6.79
C LEU A 322 -0.34 2.03 5.67
N CYS A 323 0.22 0.83 5.85
CA CYS A 323 0.06 -0.26 4.89
C CYS A 323 -1.41 -0.68 4.74
N PHE A 324 -2.15 -0.86 5.84
CA PHE A 324 -3.59 -1.13 5.80
C PHE A 324 -4.37 -0.06 5.04
N LEU A 325 -4.07 1.22 5.31
CA LEU A 325 -4.69 2.34 4.62
C LEU A 325 -4.42 2.28 3.11
N ASN A 326 -3.16 2.04 2.73
CA ASN A 326 -2.75 1.93 1.33
C ASN A 326 -3.45 0.78 0.62
N ILE A 327 -3.51 -0.40 1.25
CA ILE A 327 -4.24 -1.58 0.74
C ILE A 327 -5.70 -1.25 0.49
N ASN A 328 -6.40 -0.74 1.51
CA ASN A 328 -7.83 -0.49 1.42
C ASN A 328 -8.16 0.61 0.41
N ARG A 329 -7.35 1.66 0.37
CA ARG A 329 -7.48 2.74 -0.63
C ARG A 329 -7.27 2.21 -2.04
N ALA A 330 -6.20 1.45 -2.29
CA ALA A 330 -5.89 0.94 -3.61
C ALA A 330 -6.96 -0.04 -4.10
N ARG A 331 -7.44 -0.95 -3.24
CA ARG A 331 -8.57 -1.85 -3.54
C ARG A 331 -9.84 -1.07 -3.89
N ARG A 332 -10.17 -0.04 -3.12
CA ARG A 332 -11.37 0.81 -3.36
C ARG A 332 -11.30 1.53 -4.70
N LEU A 333 -10.18 2.18 -4.99
CA LEU A 333 -9.97 2.87 -6.27
C LEU A 333 -10.04 1.90 -7.45
N LEU A 334 -9.47 0.71 -7.31
CA LEU A 334 -9.53 -0.30 -8.35
C LEU A 334 -10.96 -0.82 -8.57
N VAL A 335 -11.73 -1.06 -7.50
CA VAL A 335 -13.15 -1.44 -7.59
C VAL A 335 -13.98 -0.36 -8.29
N GLN A 336 -13.76 0.91 -7.95
CA GLN A 336 -14.44 2.05 -8.59
C GLN A 336 -14.15 2.15 -10.09
N GLU A 337 -12.95 1.77 -10.53
CA GLU A 337 -12.61 1.73 -11.97
C GLU A 337 -13.19 0.49 -12.69
N ILE A 338 -13.55 -0.56 -11.94
CA ILE A 338 -14.12 -1.79 -12.50
C ILE A 338 -15.64 -1.68 -12.71
N VAL A 339 -16.35 -1.05 -11.77
CA VAL A 339 -17.81 -0.90 -11.75
C VAL A 339 -18.29 0.17 -12.73
#